data_AF-A0A7W3APS0-F1
#
_entry.id   AF-A0A7W3APS0-F1
#
_cell.length_a   1.000
_cell.length_b   1.000
_cell.length_c   1.000
_cell.angle_alpha   90.00
_cell.angle_beta   90.00
_cell.angle_gamma   90.00
#
_symmetry.space_group_name_H-M   'P 1'
#
loop_
_entity.id
_entity.type
_entity.pdbx_description
1 polymer ?
#
loop_
_entity_poly.entity_id
_entity_poly.type
_entity_poly.pdbx_seq_one_letter_code
_entity_poly.pdbx_strand_id
1 'polypeptide(L)' 'MMDKDTTTLKRTLAHNRAFIDSINRSGIAWCYNTEIVLAACEAIEAELQRRGCL' A
#
# COMPACT_ATOMS: atom_id res chain seq x y z
N MET A 1 10.26 3.60 20.56
CA MET A 1 10.73 4.03 19.24
C MET A 1 10.24 2.99 18.24
N MET A 2 9.43 3.38 17.24
CA MET A 2 8.95 2.41 16.25
C MET A 2 10.12 1.97 15.36
N ASP A 3 10.19 0.68 15.05
CA ASP A 3 11.23 0.13 14.18
C ASP A 3 11.19 0.83 12.79
N LYS A 4 12.38 1.08 12.22
CA LYS A 4 12.54 1.78 10.94
C LYS A 4 11.85 1.03 9.79
N ASP A 5 11.78 -0.29 9.86
CA ASP A 5 11.16 -1.14 8.86
C ASP A 5 9.64 -1.03 8.94
N THR A 6 9.06 -1.07 10.15
CA THR A 6 7.62 -0.84 10.36
C THR A 6 7.18 0.54 9.89
N THR A 7 8.00 1.57 10.13
CA THR A 7 7.74 2.93 9.63
C THR A 7 7.76 2.98 8.11
N THR A 8 8.71 2.28 7.48
CA THR A 8 8.81 2.18 6.02
C THR A 8 7.59 1.46 5.45
N LEU A 9 7.18 0.33 6.03
CA LEU A 9 5.98 -0.43 5.63
C LEU A 9 4.71 0.44 5.68
N LYS A 10 4.49 1.18 6.77
CA LYS A 10 3.33 2.08 6.90
C LYS A 10 3.33 3.19 5.85
N ARG A 11 4.50 3.79 5.57
CA ARG A 11 4.62 4.83 4.53
C ARG A 11 4.36 4.27 3.13
N THR A 12 4.91 3.10 2.82
CA THR A 12 4.68 2.43 1.54
C THR A 12 3.21 2.07 1.37
N LEU A 13 2.56 1.53 2.40
CA LEU A 13 1.12 1.23 2.36
C LEU A 13 0.27 2.49 2.08
N ALA A 14 0.54 3.58 2.78
CA ALA A 14 -0.16 4.84 2.56
C ALA A 14 0.06 5.40 1.15
N HIS A 15 1.29 5.32 0.63
CA HIS A 15 1.62 5.74 -0.72
C HIS A 15 0.90 4.92 -1.78
N ASN A 16 0.89 3.60 -1.65
CA ASN A 16 0.23 2.70 -2.60
C ASN A 16 -1.28 2.95 -2.67
N ARG A 17 -1.93 3.13 -1.50
CA ARG A 17 -3.36 3.49 -1.45
C ARG A 17 -3.64 4.82 -2.14
N ALA A 18 -2.83 5.85 -1.88
CA ALA A 18 -2.96 7.15 -2.55
C ALA A 18 -2.72 7.06 -4.07
N PHE A 19 -1.79 6.22 -4.51
CA PHE A 19 -1.53 5.98 -5.92
C PHE A 19 -2.71 5.31 -6.62
N ILE A 20 -3.31 4.28 -6.02
CA ILE A 20 -4.52 3.63 -6.54
C ILE A 20 -5.67 4.63 -6.62
N ASP A 21 -5.89 5.43 -5.57
CA ASP A 21 -6.93 6.47 -5.57
C ASP A 21 -6.72 7.50 -6.69
N SER A 22 -5.47 7.89 -6.94
CA SER A 22 -5.10 8.79 -8.04
C SER A 22 -5.41 8.16 -9.40
N ILE A 23 -5.02 6.91 -9.62
CA ILE A 23 -5.34 6.16 -10.85
C ILE A 23 -6.85 6.10 -11.06
N ASN A 24 -7.62 5.73 -10.03
CA ASN A 24 -9.07 5.60 -10.13
C ASN A 24 -9.75 6.94 -10.46
N ARG A 25 -9.21 8.07 -10.00
CA ARG A 25 -9.72 9.42 -10.29
C ARG A 25 -9.24 9.99 -11.63
N SER A 26 -8.20 9.41 -12.24
CA SER A 26 -7.56 9.96 -13.44
C SER A 26 -8.36 9.75 -14.74
N GLY A 27 -9.37 8.87 -14.74
CA GLY A 27 -10.10 8.49 -15.96
C GLY A 27 -9.30 7.58 -16.93
N ILE A 28 -8.04 7.26 -16.60
CA ILE A 28 -7.17 6.37 -17.36
C ILE A 28 -6.81 5.08 -16.60
N ALA A 29 -7.66 4.67 -15.65
CA ALA A 29 -7.42 3.47 -14.83
C ALA A 29 -7.16 2.21 -15.66
N TRP A 30 -7.78 2.09 -16.84
CA TRP A 30 -7.59 1.00 -17.79
C TRP A 30 -6.15 0.88 -18.33
N CYS A 31 -5.32 1.92 -18.22
CA CYS A 31 -3.92 1.88 -18.60
C CYS A 31 -3.02 1.24 -17.54
N TYR A 32 -3.52 0.98 -16.34
CA TYR A 32 -2.74 0.51 -15.20
C TYR A 32 -3.25 -0.83 -14.72
N ASN A 33 -2.32 -1.76 -14.45
CA ASN A 33 -2.64 -2.95 -13.68
C ASN A 33 -2.54 -2.61 -12.18
N THR A 34 -3.66 -2.16 -11.60
CA THR A 34 -3.74 -1.84 -10.17
C THR A 34 -3.75 -3.07 -9.27
N GLU A 35 -4.02 -4.27 -9.80
CA GLU A 35 -4.07 -5.51 -9.01
C GLU A 35 -2.71 -5.82 -8.36
N ILE A 36 -1.61 -5.53 -9.05
CA ILE A 36 -0.25 -5.70 -8.51
C ILE A 36 -0.04 -4.79 -7.28
N VAL A 37 -0.53 -3.55 -7.33
CA VAL A 37 -0.40 -2.60 -6.22
C VAL A 37 -1.31 -2.98 -5.06
N LEU A 38 -2.51 -3.50 -5.34
CA LEU A 38 -3.43 -4.04 -4.33
C LEU A 38 -2.83 -5.24 -3.60
N ALA A 39 -2.30 -6.23 -4.34
CA ALA A 39 -1.64 -7.40 -3.75
C ALA A 39 -0.43 -7.00 -2.89
N ALA A 40 0.32 -5.96 -3.31
CA ALA A 40 1.40 -5.41 -2.49
C ALA A 40 0.88 -4.75 -1.20
N CYS A 41 -0.27 -4.06 -1.24
CA CYS A 41 -0.91 -3.51 -0.03
C CYS A 41 -1.31 -4.63 0.93
N GLU A 42 -1.96 -5.69 0.43
CA GLU A 42 -2.38 -6.84 1.24
C GLU A 42 -1.18 -7.52 1.92
N ALA A 43 -0.07 -7.71 1.21
CA ALA A 43 1.15 -8.27 1.77
C ALA A 43 1.76 -7.39 2.88
N ILE A 44 1.76 -6.06 2.69
CA ILE A 44 2.25 -5.12 3.71
C ILE A 44 1.34 -5.12 4.94
N GLU A 45 0.02 -5.15 4.74
CA GLU A 45 -0.96 -5.21 5.83
C GLU A 45 -0.82 -6.49 6.65
N ALA A 46 -0.70 -7.63 5.98
CA ALA A 46 -0.48 -8.93 6.64
C ALA A 46 0.80 -8.91 7.50
N GLU A 47 1.87 -8.32 6.98
CA GLU A 47 3.12 -8.19 7.72
C GLU A 47 3.01 -7.24 8.92
N LEU A 48 2.31 -6.11 8.76
CA LEU A 48 2.05 -5.17 9.86
C LEU A 48 1.16 -5.80 10.95
N GLN A 49 0.14 -6.57 10.57
CA GLN A 49 -0.70 -7.35 11.49
C GLN A 49 0.12 -8.40 12.24
N ARG A 50 0.97 -9.17 11.52
CA ARG A 50 1.87 -10.16 12.13
C ARG A 50 2.82 -9.53 13.17
N ARG A 51 3.20 -8.26 12.99
CA ARG A 51 4.00 -7.47 13.92
C ARG A 51 3.19 -6.81 15.05
N GLY A 52 1.86 -6.94 15.07
CA GLY A 52 0.99 -6.26 16.04
C GLY A 52 0.99 -4.73 15.89
N CYS A 53 1.22 -4.22 14.68
CA CYS A 53 1.42 -2.81 14.39
C CYS A 53 0.33 -2.17 13.52
N LEU A 54 -0.65 -2.97 13.07
CA LEU A 54 -1.85 -2.55 12.34
C LEU A 54 -3.08 -2.63 13.25
#